data_AF-A0A955TPT2-F1
#
_entry.id   AF-A0A955TPT2-F1
#
_cell.length_a   1.000
_cell.length_b   1.000
_cell.length_c   1.000
_cell.angle_alpha   90.00
_cell.angle_beta   90.00
_cell.angle_gamma   90.00
#
_symmetry.space_group_name_H-M   'P 1'
#
loop_
_entity.id
_entity.type
_entity.pdbx_description
1 polymer ?
#
loop_
_entity_poly.entity_id
_entity_poly.type
_entity_poly.pdbx_seq_one_letter_code
_entity_poly.pdbx_strand_id
1 'polypeptide(L)' 'SEALTHAQAAQKDVKNPHLDEGVHELMEAIEHGKEGHAEVATKHAQNAVMHMKEVH' A
#
# COMPACT_ATOMS: atom_id res chain seq x y z
N SER A 1 1.70 -3.34 8.87
CA SER A 1 3.10 -2.93 8.69
C SER A 1 3.21 -1.45 9.04
N GLU A 2 4.39 -0.95 9.40
CA GLU A 2 4.58 0.49 9.66
C GLU A 2 4.19 1.36 8.45
N ALA A 3 4.50 0.90 7.23
CA ALA A 3 4.11 1.57 5.99
C ALA A 3 2.60 1.78 5.85
N LEU A 4 1.78 0.75 6.13
CA LEU A 4 0.32 0.88 6.06
C LEU A 4 -0.21 1.87 7.11
N THR A 5 0.34 1.83 8.33
CA THR A 5 -0.04 2.76 9.40
C THR A 5 0.23 4.22 9.00
N HIS A 6 1.41 4.50 8.42
CA HIS A 6 1.75 5.84 7.95
C HIS A 6 0.86 6.30 6.78
N ALA A 7 0.61 5.41 5.82
CA ALA A 7 -0.23 5.72 4.66
C ALA A 7 -1.69 6.02 5.06
N GLN A 8 -2.27 5.21 5.95
CA GLN A 8 -3.62 5.45 6.50
C GLN A 8 -3.70 6.73 7.36
N ALA A 9 -2.62 7.09 8.05
CA ALA A 9 -2.55 8.36 8.76
C ALA A 9 -2.60 9.53 7.76
N ALA A 10 -1.83 9.45 6.67
CA ALA A 10 -1.81 10.47 5.63
C ALA A 10 -3.18 10.64 4.93
N GLN A 11 -3.96 9.56 4.74
CA GLN A 11 -5.29 9.62 4.09
C GLN A 11 -6.29 10.56 4.79
N LYS A 12 -6.06 10.87 6.07
CA LYS A 12 -6.94 11.79 6.82
C LYS A 12 -6.83 13.23 6.33
N ASP A 13 -5.63 13.61 5.91
CA ASP A 13 -5.28 14.99 5.58
C ASP A 13 -4.98 15.17 4.09
N VAL A 14 -4.63 14.09 3.39
CA VAL A 14 -4.24 14.09 1.98
C VAL A 14 -5.30 13.35 1.15
N LYS A 15 -6.04 14.11 0.34
CA LYS A 15 -6.94 13.53 -0.68
C LYS A 15 -6.19 13.35 -1.99
N ASN A 16 -5.65 12.16 -2.20
CA ASN A 16 -4.92 11.81 -3.42
C ASN A 16 -5.29 10.37 -3.82
N PRO A 17 -5.77 10.11 -5.05
CA PRO A 17 -6.15 8.76 -5.48
C PRO A 17 -4.96 7.78 -5.46
N HIS A 18 -3.73 8.24 -5.68
CA HIS A 18 -2.56 7.39 -5.55
C HIS A 18 -2.26 7.03 -4.09
N LEU A 19 -2.58 7.90 -3.13
CA LEU A 19 -2.48 7.53 -1.72
C LEU A 19 -3.50 6.44 -1.36
N ASP A 20 -4.72 6.54 -1.89
CA ASP A 20 -5.77 5.54 -1.66
C ASP A 20 -5.40 4.18 -2.27
N GLU A 21 -4.95 4.16 -3.54
CA GLU A 21 -4.48 2.94 -4.20
C GLU A 21 -3.23 2.35 -3.50
N GLY A 22 -2.31 3.20 -3.07
CA GLY A 22 -1.14 2.76 -2.31
C GLY A 22 -1.51 2.09 -0.98
N VAL A 23 -2.55 2.57 -0.29
CA VAL A 23 -3.08 1.92 0.93
C VAL A 23 -3.73 0.58 0.59
N HIS A 24 -4.54 0.52 -0.47
CA HIS A 24 -5.17 -0.72 -0.91
C HIS A 24 -4.12 -1.79 -1.24
N GLU A 25 -3.11 -1.45 -2.04
CA GLU A 25 -2.01 -2.35 -2.41
C GLU A 25 -1.21 -2.83 -1.18
N LEU A 26 -1.01 -1.98 -0.16
CA LEU A 26 -0.39 -2.41 1.10
C LEU A 26 -1.27 -3.41 1.89
N MET A 27 -2.60 -3.29 1.82
CA MET A 27 -3.51 -4.25 2.44
C MET A 27 -3.45 -5.61 1.74
N GLU A 28 -3.51 -5.63 0.41
CA GLU A 28 -3.39 -6.84 -0.40
C GLU A 28 -2.04 -7.54 -0.18
N ALA A 29 -0.95 -6.77 -0.11
CA ALA A 29 0.38 -7.31 0.20
C ALA A 29 0.43 -8.04 1.55
N ILE A 30 -0.24 -7.49 2.56
CA ILE A 30 -0.31 -8.09 3.90
C ILE A 30 -1.21 -9.33 3.89
N GLU A 31 -2.33 -9.30 3.21
CA GLU A 31 -3.27 -10.42 3.10
C GLU A 31 -2.60 -11.62 2.42
N HIS A 32 -2.10 -11.43 1.20
CA HIS A 32 -1.41 -12.48 0.47
C HIS A 32 -0.10 -12.94 1.15
N GLY A 33 0.58 -12.04 1.86
CA GLY A 33 1.74 -12.40 2.67
C GLY A 33 1.40 -13.38 3.81
N LYS A 34 0.24 -13.21 4.47
CA LYS A 34 -0.25 -14.12 5.52
C LYS A 34 -0.64 -15.50 4.96
N GLU A 35 -1.11 -15.54 3.72
CA GLU A 35 -1.45 -16.79 3.01
C GLU A 35 -0.21 -17.55 2.49
N GLY A 36 0.97 -16.95 2.56
CA GLY A 36 2.21 -17.53 2.00
C GLY A 36 2.37 -17.31 0.49
N HIS A 37 1.53 -16.49 -0.13
CA HIS A 37 1.61 -16.11 -1.54
C HIS A 37 2.70 -15.05 -1.78
N ALA A 38 3.95 -15.40 -1.51
CA ALA A 38 5.08 -14.46 -1.45
C ALA A 38 5.27 -13.63 -2.74
N GLU A 39 5.10 -14.23 -3.92
CA GLU A 39 5.21 -13.51 -5.20
C GLU A 39 4.08 -12.47 -5.37
N VAL A 40 2.85 -12.84 -5.03
CA VAL A 40 1.68 -11.95 -5.12
C VAL A 40 1.81 -10.80 -4.12
N ALA A 41 2.20 -11.11 -2.89
CA ALA A 41 2.48 -10.10 -1.86
C ALA A 41 3.57 -9.11 -2.29
N THR A 42 4.64 -9.61 -2.93
CA THR A 42 5.74 -8.78 -3.45
C THR A 42 5.27 -7.84 -4.55
N LYS A 43 4.42 -8.33 -5.48
CA LYS A 43 3.84 -7.51 -6.53
C LYS A 43 3.00 -6.37 -5.96
N HIS A 44 2.12 -6.66 -5.01
CA HIS A 44 1.30 -5.62 -4.36
C HIS A 44 2.16 -4.61 -3.60
N ALA A 45 3.20 -5.06 -2.89
CA ALA A 45 4.14 -4.15 -2.21
C ALA A 45 4.88 -3.21 -3.20
N GLN A 46 5.24 -3.70 -4.38
CA GLN A 46 5.85 -2.88 -5.43
C GLN A 46 4.87 -1.87 -6.04
N ASN A 47 3.63 -2.29 -6.29
CA ASN A 47 2.56 -1.39 -6.75
C ASN A 47 2.26 -0.29 -5.73
N ALA A 48 2.20 -0.63 -4.44
CA ALA A 48 2.06 0.36 -3.38
C ALA A 48 3.16 1.42 -3.46
N VAL A 49 4.43 1.01 -3.59
CA VAL A 49 5.57 1.95 -3.72
C VAL A 49 5.45 2.81 -4.98
N MET A 50 4.98 2.25 -6.10
CA MET A 50 4.75 2.99 -7.33
C MET A 50 3.74 4.13 -7.10
N HIS A 51 2.58 3.81 -6.52
CA HIS A 51 1.57 4.81 -6.21
C HIS A 51 2.05 5.86 -5.19
N MET A 52 2.75 5.45 -4.13
CA MET A 52 3.26 6.39 -3.13
C MET A 52 4.26 7.41 -3.68
N LYS A 53 4.97 7.09 -4.78
CA LYS A 53 5.87 8.04 -5.46
C LYS A 53 5.13 9.13 -6.22
N GLU A 54 3.87 8.90 -6.57
CA GLU A 54 3.00 9.86 -7.25
C GLU A 54 2.19 10.72 -6.26
N VAL A 55 2.45 10.57 -4.95
CA VAL A 55 1.88 11.42 -3.90
C VAL A 55 2.78 12.62 -3.70
N HIS A 56 2.35 13.79 -4.19
CA HIS A 56 3.05 15.07 -4.08
C HIS A 56 2.11 16.20 -3.63
#